data_AF-A0A7J4V278-F1
#
_entry.id   AF-A0A7J4V278-F1
#
_cell.length_a   1.000
_cell.length_b   1.000
_cell.length_c   1.000
_cell.angle_alpha   90.00
_cell.angle_beta   90.00
_cell.angle_gamma   90.00
#
_symmetry.space_group_name_H-M   'P 1'
#
loop_
_entity.id
_entity.type
_entity.pdbx_description
1 polymer ?
#
loop_
_entity_poly.entity_id
_entity_poly.type
_entity_poly.pdbx_seq_one_letter_code
_entity_poly.pdbx_strand_id
1 'polypeptide(L)'
;MKIEISDLSFSFGETRILKDISFEVGEGEFLGLMGPNGSGKTTLLRCLTRYLPTDARAVLVDMKPLHTLTDREVASTFAVVPQSSTTDFPFTVRDVVMMGRIPHAHSRFSGTRREDAEVVARSMDAAGCTRLADRPFSELSGGERQRAVIARALAQEPRALLLDEPTVYLDISGQLEMMDLVKRLNKERGLTVVAVLHDINLAARYCDRIALLSQGRLEAIGQPSEVLNPETIQGVYGVDVAVRRDPFTNAVYIMPKASGARVARHGAKVHLLCGGGTGGPLMKSLLDLGYSVSAGVLNVLDSDYECAKDLHIPVAAEIPFSQISAESHSENLRMADEASVVVVSQFPVGPGNFRNLEAARHALDSGKKVIVLVREDPSTVDFVGGKAMEFIKGLISSGAIEVKNLDEVVERLRGPGG
;
A
#
# COMPACT_ATOMS: atom_id res chain seq x y z
N MET A 1 2.29 -28.29 -6.25
CA MET A 1 2.04 -27.92 -7.65
C MET A 1 2.91 -26.72 -7.98
N LYS A 2 3.76 -26.83 -9.00
CA LYS A 2 4.58 -25.71 -9.49
C LYS A 2 4.06 -25.24 -10.85
N ILE A 3 3.93 -23.92 -11.04
CA ILE A 3 3.61 -23.31 -12.33
C ILE A 3 4.86 -22.59 -12.83
N GLU A 4 5.35 -22.94 -14.00
CA GLU A 4 6.50 -22.28 -14.64
C GLU A 4 6.04 -21.57 -15.90
N ILE A 5 6.47 -20.33 -16.07
CA ILE A 5 6.14 -19.48 -17.20
C ILE A 5 7.46 -19.06 -17.84
N SER A 6 7.61 -19.29 -19.13
CA SER A 6 8.87 -19.07 -19.85
C SER A 6 8.62 -18.37 -21.18
N ASP A 7 9.18 -17.17 -21.30
CA ASP A 7 9.14 -16.29 -22.47
C ASP A 7 7.73 -16.08 -23.03
N LEU A 8 6.73 -16.05 -22.13
CA LEU A 8 5.33 -15.98 -22.51
C LEU A 8 5.04 -14.64 -23.16
N SER A 9 4.55 -14.72 -24.40
CA SER A 9 4.12 -13.58 -25.19
C SER A 9 2.72 -13.82 -25.73
N PHE A 10 1.91 -12.77 -25.80
CA PHE A 10 0.54 -12.86 -26.28
C PHE A 10 0.11 -11.57 -26.99
N SER A 11 -0.61 -11.72 -28.10
CA SER A 11 -1.11 -10.62 -28.92
C SER A 11 -2.59 -10.80 -29.25
N PHE A 12 -3.35 -9.71 -29.25
CA PHE A 12 -4.65 -9.66 -29.93
C PHE A 12 -4.46 -9.04 -31.31
N GLY A 13 -4.51 -9.87 -32.35
CA GLY A 13 -4.11 -9.44 -33.70
C GLY A 13 -2.65 -8.98 -33.70
N GLU A 14 -2.41 -7.75 -34.17
CA GLU A 14 -1.07 -7.14 -34.20
C GLU A 14 -0.65 -6.51 -32.87
N THR A 15 -1.59 -6.33 -31.93
CA THR A 15 -1.32 -5.64 -30.66
C THR A 15 -0.73 -6.60 -29.64
N ARG A 16 0.57 -6.47 -29.36
CA ARG A 16 1.28 -7.27 -28.35
C ARG A 16 0.95 -6.82 -26.93
N ILE A 17 0.22 -7.67 -26.20
CA ILE A 17 -0.24 -7.42 -24.83
C ILE A 17 0.76 -7.91 -23.80
N LEU A 18 1.34 -9.10 -24.01
CA LEU A 18 2.37 -9.69 -23.13
C LEU A 18 3.67 -9.87 -23.91
N LYS A 19 4.79 -9.55 -23.26
CA LYS A 19 6.12 -9.43 -23.86
C LYS A 19 7.15 -10.14 -22.98
N ASP A 20 7.45 -11.39 -23.34
CA ASP A 20 8.57 -12.17 -22.81
C ASP A 20 8.48 -12.34 -21.27
N ILE A 21 7.30 -12.71 -20.77
CA ILE A 21 7.05 -12.90 -19.35
C ILE A 21 7.64 -14.24 -18.89
N SER A 22 8.53 -14.20 -17.89
CA SER A 22 9.19 -15.39 -17.33
C SER A 22 9.21 -15.33 -15.81
N PHE A 23 8.58 -16.29 -15.15
CA PHE A 23 8.63 -16.48 -13.69
C PHE A 23 8.03 -17.83 -13.28
N GLU A 24 8.12 -18.16 -12.00
CA GLU A 24 7.50 -19.36 -11.42
C GLU A 24 6.62 -19.03 -10.20
N VAL A 25 5.60 -19.86 -10.01
CA VAL A 25 4.74 -19.92 -8.82
C VAL A 25 4.96 -21.27 -8.14
N GLY A 26 5.45 -21.21 -6.91
CA GLY A 26 5.70 -22.35 -6.04
C GLY A 26 4.41 -22.97 -5.49
N GLU A 27 4.56 -24.18 -4.95
CA GLU A 27 3.46 -24.91 -4.34
C GLU A 27 2.97 -24.23 -3.06
N GLY A 28 1.66 -23.97 -3.00
CA GLY A 28 1.05 -23.31 -1.85
C GLY A 28 1.47 -21.84 -1.71
N GLU A 29 2.11 -21.26 -2.73
CA GLU A 29 2.46 -19.84 -2.75
C GLU A 29 1.22 -18.98 -3.00
N PHE A 30 1.14 -17.85 -2.32
CA PHE A 30 0.23 -16.76 -2.66
C PHE A 30 0.98 -15.67 -3.43
N LEU A 31 0.85 -15.68 -4.76
CA LEU A 31 1.40 -14.66 -5.64
C LEU A 31 0.37 -13.56 -5.96
N GLY A 32 0.73 -12.31 -5.68
CA GLY A 32 -0.02 -11.13 -6.12
C GLY A 32 0.46 -10.65 -7.49
N LEU A 33 -0.43 -10.56 -8.47
CA LEU A 33 -0.21 -9.89 -9.74
C LEU A 33 -0.66 -8.43 -9.64
N MET A 34 0.28 -7.50 -9.75
CA MET A 34 0.04 -6.06 -9.62
C MET A 34 0.49 -5.31 -10.87
N GLY A 35 0.05 -4.07 -11.01
CA GLY A 35 0.45 -3.18 -12.09
C GLY A 35 -0.67 -2.22 -12.53
N PRO A 36 -0.37 -1.19 -13.33
CA PRO A 36 -1.36 -0.24 -13.83
C PRO A 36 -2.44 -0.91 -14.69
N ASN A 37 -3.53 -0.19 -14.96
CA ASN A 37 -4.54 -0.66 -15.91
C ASN A 37 -3.94 -0.85 -17.30
N GLY A 38 -4.36 -1.90 -18.02
CA GLY A 38 -3.83 -2.22 -19.34
C GLY A 38 -2.45 -2.89 -19.36
N SER A 39 -1.84 -3.20 -18.20
CA SER A 39 -0.55 -3.92 -18.11
C SER A 39 -0.58 -5.39 -18.53
N GLY A 40 -1.77 -5.98 -18.73
CA GLY A 40 -1.93 -7.37 -19.18
C GLY A 40 -2.21 -8.40 -18.08
N LYS A 41 -2.42 -8.01 -16.82
CA LYS A 41 -2.67 -8.92 -15.67
C LYS A 41 -3.76 -9.98 -15.93
N THR A 42 -4.96 -9.55 -16.31
CA THR A 42 -6.08 -10.45 -16.66
C THR A 42 -5.77 -11.30 -17.89
N THR A 43 -5.00 -10.77 -18.86
CA THR A 43 -4.57 -11.55 -20.04
C THR A 43 -3.61 -12.66 -19.63
N LEU A 44 -2.66 -12.37 -18.75
CA LEU A 44 -1.74 -13.36 -18.18
C LEU A 44 -2.52 -14.44 -17.42
N LEU A 45 -3.45 -14.05 -16.55
CA LEU A 45 -4.30 -15.00 -15.82
C LEU A 45 -5.07 -15.94 -16.76
N ARG A 46 -5.61 -15.40 -17.87
CA ARG A 46 -6.29 -16.20 -18.91
C ARG A 46 -5.34 -17.10 -19.72
N CYS A 47 -4.07 -16.74 -19.87
CA CYS A 47 -3.06 -17.60 -20.47
C CYS A 47 -2.73 -18.79 -19.56
N LEU A 48 -2.62 -18.55 -18.24
CA LEU A 48 -2.33 -19.61 -17.26
C LEU A 48 -3.42 -20.69 -17.19
N THR A 49 -4.65 -20.35 -17.58
CA THR A 49 -5.80 -21.27 -17.57
C THR A 49 -6.10 -21.88 -18.94
N ARG A 50 -5.26 -21.61 -19.95
CA ARG A 50 -5.47 -21.97 -21.36
C ARG A 50 -6.74 -21.39 -21.98
N TYR A 51 -7.40 -20.43 -21.32
CA TYR A 51 -8.52 -19.71 -21.93
C TYR A 51 -8.04 -18.91 -23.14
N LEU A 52 -6.84 -18.33 -23.05
CA LEU A 52 -6.11 -17.80 -24.18
C LEU A 52 -4.97 -18.77 -24.54
N PRO A 53 -4.92 -19.29 -25.78
CA PRO A 53 -3.85 -20.20 -26.18
C PRO A 53 -2.52 -19.46 -26.26
N THR A 54 -1.46 -20.12 -25.82
CA THR A 54 -0.07 -19.63 -25.88
C THR A 54 0.81 -20.67 -26.55
N ASP A 55 2.08 -20.30 -26.80
CA ASP A 55 3.06 -21.25 -27.30
C ASP A 55 3.18 -22.48 -26.40
N ALA A 56 3.40 -23.64 -27.03
CA ALA A 56 3.37 -24.93 -26.38
C ALA A 56 4.23 -25.03 -25.09
N ARG A 57 5.36 -24.31 -25.03
CA ARG A 57 6.30 -24.32 -23.90
C ARG A 57 6.20 -23.11 -22.98
N ALA A 58 5.28 -22.19 -23.23
CA ALA A 58 5.18 -20.95 -22.48
C ALA A 58 4.70 -21.15 -21.04
N VAL A 59 3.91 -22.20 -20.79
CA VAL A 59 3.39 -22.53 -19.45
C VAL A 59 3.53 -24.03 -19.18
N LEU A 60 4.17 -24.37 -18.06
CA LEU A 60 4.29 -25.72 -17.54
C LEU A 60 3.63 -25.82 -16.16
N VAL A 61 2.95 -26.93 -15.93
CA VAL A 61 2.38 -27.31 -14.63
C VAL A 61 3.01 -28.62 -14.21
N ASP A 62 3.75 -28.62 -13.09
CA ASP A 62 4.54 -29.77 -12.63
C ASP A 62 5.40 -30.38 -13.77
N MET A 63 6.16 -29.52 -14.47
CA MET A 63 7.00 -29.86 -15.63
C MET A 63 6.26 -30.35 -16.88
N LYS A 64 4.91 -30.41 -16.87
CA LYS A 64 4.11 -30.79 -18.03
C LYS A 64 3.62 -29.56 -18.78
N PRO A 65 3.83 -29.46 -20.09
CA PRO A 65 3.31 -28.34 -20.86
C PRO A 65 1.78 -28.25 -20.79
N LEU A 66 1.23 -27.07 -20.47
CA LEU A 66 -0.20 -26.85 -20.25
C LEU A 66 -1.07 -27.26 -21.46
N HIS A 67 -0.56 -27.10 -22.68
CA HIS A 67 -1.27 -27.49 -23.90
C HIS A 67 -1.50 -29.00 -24.03
N THR A 68 -0.72 -29.84 -23.31
CA THR A 68 -0.85 -31.31 -23.35
C THR A 68 -1.94 -31.87 -22.43
N LEU A 69 -2.42 -31.06 -21.49
CA LEU A 69 -3.47 -31.46 -20.56
C LEU A 69 -4.83 -31.53 -21.28
N THR A 70 -5.72 -32.41 -20.85
CA THR A 70 -7.12 -32.38 -21.30
C THR A 70 -7.86 -31.21 -20.66
N ASP A 71 -8.99 -30.78 -21.24
CA ASP A 71 -9.83 -29.72 -20.65
C ASP A 71 -10.29 -30.09 -19.23
N ARG A 72 -10.53 -31.39 -19.00
CA ARG A 72 -10.86 -31.92 -17.68
C ARG A 72 -9.72 -31.75 -16.69
N GLU A 73 -8.48 -32.07 -17.09
CA GLU A 73 -7.30 -31.89 -16.23
C GLU A 73 -7.03 -30.42 -15.92
N VAL A 74 -7.16 -29.53 -16.91
CA VAL A 74 -7.05 -28.07 -16.70
C VAL A 74 -8.13 -27.59 -15.72
N ALA A 75 -9.38 -27.98 -15.96
CA ALA A 75 -10.51 -27.66 -15.10
C ALA A 75 -10.53 -28.44 -13.77
N SER A 76 -9.63 -29.37 -13.50
CA SER A 76 -9.42 -29.93 -12.16
C SER A 76 -8.19 -29.33 -11.48
N THR A 77 -7.32 -28.67 -12.25
CA THR A 77 -6.12 -28.01 -11.74
C THR A 77 -6.39 -26.58 -11.31
N PHE A 78 -7.09 -25.81 -12.16
CA PHE A 78 -7.26 -24.37 -11.99
C PHE A 78 -8.72 -23.98 -11.81
N ALA A 79 -9.06 -23.34 -10.70
CA ALA A 79 -10.34 -22.66 -10.53
C ALA A 79 -10.15 -21.15 -10.65
N VAL A 80 -11.08 -20.48 -11.35
CA VAL A 80 -11.04 -19.04 -11.58
C VAL A 80 -12.20 -18.36 -10.86
N VAL A 81 -11.88 -17.34 -10.08
CA VAL A 81 -12.83 -16.40 -9.48
C VAL A 81 -12.76 -15.11 -10.29
N PRO A 82 -13.71 -14.86 -11.21
CA PRO A 82 -13.70 -13.66 -12.04
C PRO A 82 -14.14 -12.43 -11.24
N GLN A 83 -13.78 -11.25 -11.74
CA GLN A 83 -14.18 -9.95 -11.18
C GLN A 83 -15.71 -9.79 -11.10
N SER A 84 -16.43 -10.25 -12.12
CA SER A 84 -17.90 -10.19 -12.17
C SER A 84 -18.49 -11.57 -12.45
N SER A 85 -19.47 -11.95 -11.65
CA SER A 85 -20.29 -13.13 -11.88
C SER A 85 -21.75 -12.71 -11.88
N THR A 86 -22.37 -12.57 -13.05
CA THR A 86 -23.83 -12.41 -13.16
C THR A 86 -24.42 -13.68 -13.74
N THR A 87 -25.67 -13.95 -13.38
CA THR A 87 -26.48 -15.00 -14.01
C THR A 87 -27.82 -14.39 -14.37
N ASP A 88 -28.22 -14.56 -15.62
CA ASP A 88 -29.54 -14.12 -16.09
C ASP A 88 -30.63 -15.15 -15.76
N PHE A 89 -30.23 -16.31 -15.25
CA PHE A 89 -31.13 -17.41 -14.88
C PHE A 89 -31.33 -17.50 -13.35
N PRO A 90 -32.52 -17.93 -12.89
CA PRO A 90 -32.89 -17.99 -11.48
C PRO A 90 -32.30 -19.21 -10.77
N PHE A 91 -30.97 -19.32 -10.76
CA PHE A 91 -30.27 -20.37 -10.02
C PHE A 91 -30.15 -20.01 -8.54
N THR A 92 -30.29 -21.01 -7.66
CA THR A 92 -29.94 -20.87 -6.25
C THR A 92 -28.43 -20.83 -6.08
N VAL A 93 -27.95 -20.37 -4.92
CA VAL A 93 -26.52 -20.44 -4.58
C VAL A 93 -26.01 -21.88 -4.64
N ARG A 94 -26.78 -22.84 -4.15
CA ARG A 94 -26.44 -24.26 -4.20
C ARG A 94 -26.26 -24.75 -5.63
N ASP A 95 -27.14 -24.35 -6.54
CA ASP A 95 -27.03 -24.70 -7.97
C ASP A 95 -25.75 -24.13 -8.58
N VAL A 96 -25.44 -22.86 -8.28
CA VAL A 96 -24.21 -22.22 -8.76
C VAL A 96 -22.97 -22.93 -8.23
N VAL A 97 -22.96 -23.33 -6.95
CA VAL A 97 -21.82 -24.06 -6.37
C VAL A 97 -21.71 -25.48 -6.95
N MET A 98 -22.85 -26.13 -7.22
CA MET A 98 -22.89 -27.44 -7.88
C MET A 98 -22.24 -27.43 -9.27
N MET A 99 -22.29 -26.30 -9.99
CA MET A 99 -21.59 -26.16 -11.28
C MET A 99 -20.06 -26.36 -11.15
N GLY A 100 -19.48 -26.17 -9.97
CA GLY A 100 -18.07 -26.50 -9.71
C GLY A 100 -17.75 -27.99 -9.89
N ARG A 101 -18.76 -28.88 -9.84
CA ARG A 101 -18.59 -30.33 -10.03
C ARG A 101 -18.59 -30.78 -11.49
N ILE A 102 -18.79 -29.88 -12.45
CA ILE A 102 -18.81 -30.20 -13.89
C ILE A 102 -17.56 -30.99 -14.34
N PRO A 103 -16.31 -30.66 -13.94
CA PRO A 103 -15.12 -31.42 -14.33
C PRO A 103 -15.08 -32.85 -13.78
N HIS A 104 -15.85 -33.14 -12.72
CA HIS A 104 -15.92 -34.45 -12.08
C HIS A 104 -17.03 -35.34 -12.65
N ALA A 105 -17.94 -34.78 -13.47
CA ALA A 105 -18.99 -35.54 -14.11
C ALA A 105 -18.43 -36.65 -15.02
N HIS A 106 -18.98 -37.86 -14.91
CA HIS A 106 -18.53 -39.01 -15.70
C HIS A 106 -19.19 -39.09 -17.09
N SER A 107 -20.35 -38.45 -17.27
CA SER A 107 -21.07 -38.39 -18.53
C SER A 107 -21.94 -37.12 -18.60
N ARG A 108 -22.22 -36.64 -19.82
CA ARG A 108 -23.14 -35.50 -20.05
C ARG A 108 -24.57 -35.77 -19.53
N PHE A 109 -24.90 -37.03 -19.26
CA PHE A 109 -26.20 -37.48 -18.76
C PHE A 109 -26.17 -38.05 -17.34
N SER A 110 -25.02 -38.02 -16.65
CA SER A 110 -24.98 -38.46 -15.25
C SER A 110 -25.63 -37.40 -14.35
N GLY A 111 -26.65 -37.79 -13.59
CA GLY A 111 -27.22 -36.95 -12.55
C GLY A 111 -26.23 -36.71 -11.40
N THR A 112 -26.55 -35.72 -10.55
CA THR A 112 -25.77 -35.35 -9.36
C THR A 112 -25.60 -36.55 -8.42
N ARG A 113 -24.37 -36.85 -8.03
CA ARG A 113 -24.08 -37.91 -7.06
C ARG A 113 -24.19 -37.38 -5.63
N ARG A 114 -24.35 -38.30 -4.68
CA ARG A 114 -24.28 -37.97 -3.25
C ARG A 114 -22.94 -37.33 -2.88
N GLU A 115 -21.85 -37.83 -3.43
CA GLU A 115 -20.49 -37.29 -3.23
C GLU A 115 -20.38 -35.82 -3.69
N ASP A 116 -21.02 -35.46 -4.81
CA ASP A 116 -21.03 -34.08 -5.31
C ASP A 116 -21.76 -33.15 -4.34
N ALA A 117 -22.89 -33.59 -3.77
CA ALA A 117 -23.61 -32.83 -2.76
C ALA A 117 -22.79 -32.62 -1.48
N GLU A 118 -22.00 -33.62 -1.07
CA GLU A 118 -21.11 -33.52 0.09
C GLU A 118 -19.95 -32.54 -0.16
N VAL A 119 -19.33 -32.58 -1.35
CA VAL A 119 -18.30 -31.60 -1.73
C VAL A 119 -18.86 -30.19 -1.78
N VAL A 120 -20.06 -30.01 -2.36
CA VAL A 120 -20.75 -28.72 -2.40
C VAL A 120 -20.99 -28.20 -0.98
N ALA A 121 -21.54 -29.02 -0.08
CA ALA A 121 -21.78 -28.62 1.31
C ALA A 121 -20.47 -28.19 2.02
N ARG A 122 -19.40 -28.97 1.90
CA ARG A 122 -18.08 -28.62 2.48
C ARG A 122 -17.50 -27.33 1.89
N SER A 123 -17.72 -27.09 0.60
CA SER A 123 -17.20 -25.90 -0.09
C SER A 123 -17.96 -24.63 0.31
N MET A 124 -19.28 -24.74 0.48
CA MET A 124 -20.11 -23.65 0.99
C MET A 124 -19.78 -23.30 2.44
N ASP A 125 -19.51 -24.32 3.26
CA ASP A 125 -19.09 -24.13 4.65
C ASP A 125 -17.74 -23.41 4.74
N ALA A 126 -16.75 -23.89 3.97
CA ALA A 126 -15.42 -23.28 3.93
C ALA A 126 -15.44 -21.81 3.49
N ALA A 127 -16.32 -21.46 2.55
CA ALA A 127 -16.53 -20.09 2.09
C ALA A 127 -17.48 -19.26 2.98
N GLY A 128 -18.10 -19.86 4.00
CA GLY A 128 -19.01 -19.19 4.92
C GLY A 128 -20.37 -18.80 4.30
N CYS A 129 -20.82 -19.51 3.27
CA CYS A 129 -22.06 -19.21 2.54
C CYS A 129 -23.17 -20.26 2.69
N THR A 130 -23.04 -21.24 3.60
CA THR A 130 -24.03 -22.31 3.82
C THR A 130 -25.44 -21.78 4.05
N ARG A 131 -25.60 -20.69 4.81
CA ARG A 131 -26.91 -20.07 5.09
C ARG A 131 -27.61 -19.49 3.86
N LEU A 132 -26.87 -19.31 2.76
CA LEU A 132 -27.37 -18.70 1.53
C LEU A 132 -27.81 -19.75 0.51
N ALA A 133 -27.69 -21.05 0.83
CA ALA A 133 -27.76 -22.12 -0.16
C ALA A 133 -28.99 -22.09 -1.06
N ASP A 134 -30.16 -21.81 -0.49
CA ASP A 134 -31.42 -21.87 -1.21
C ASP A 134 -31.91 -20.48 -1.65
N ARG A 135 -31.11 -19.42 -1.42
CA ARG A 135 -31.40 -18.08 -1.93
C ARG A 135 -31.08 -17.99 -3.43
N PRO A 136 -31.84 -17.19 -4.21
CA PRO A 136 -31.47 -16.85 -5.58
C PRO A 136 -30.12 -16.13 -5.64
N PHE A 137 -29.22 -16.57 -6.52
CA PHE A 137 -27.89 -15.98 -6.66
C PHE A 137 -27.93 -14.50 -7.11
N SER A 138 -28.93 -14.14 -7.91
CA SER A 138 -29.16 -12.78 -8.39
C SER A 138 -29.49 -11.80 -7.26
N GLU A 139 -30.04 -12.27 -6.13
CA GLU A 139 -30.44 -11.46 -4.98
C GLU A 139 -29.34 -11.28 -3.93
N LEU A 140 -28.17 -11.89 -4.14
CA LEU A 140 -27.05 -11.73 -3.23
C LEU A 140 -26.41 -10.34 -3.33
N SER A 141 -25.99 -9.81 -2.18
CA SER A 141 -25.05 -8.69 -2.12
C SER A 141 -23.71 -9.06 -2.76
N GLY A 142 -22.88 -8.06 -3.08
CA GLY A 142 -21.57 -8.29 -3.72
C GLY A 142 -20.67 -9.26 -2.93
N GLY A 143 -20.57 -9.08 -1.60
CA GLY A 143 -19.77 -9.94 -0.73
C GLY A 143 -20.33 -11.36 -0.59
N GLU A 144 -21.64 -11.51 -0.46
CA GLU A 144 -22.30 -12.83 -0.44
C GLU A 144 -22.08 -13.58 -1.75
N ARG A 145 -22.21 -12.86 -2.87
CA ARG A 145 -21.99 -13.39 -4.21
C ARG A 145 -20.55 -13.86 -4.37
N GLN A 146 -19.58 -13.09 -3.90
CA GLN A 146 -18.17 -13.46 -3.96
C GLN A 146 -17.89 -14.74 -3.18
N ARG A 147 -18.46 -14.89 -1.97
CA ARG A 147 -18.36 -16.14 -1.20
C ARG A 147 -18.96 -17.33 -1.94
N ALA A 148 -20.12 -17.15 -2.57
CA ALA A 148 -20.72 -18.21 -3.40
C ALA A 148 -19.84 -18.60 -4.60
N VAL A 149 -19.19 -17.64 -5.26
CA VAL A 149 -18.27 -17.91 -6.38
C VAL A 149 -17.02 -18.64 -5.91
N ILE A 150 -16.48 -18.30 -4.74
CA ILE A 150 -15.37 -19.04 -4.13
C ILE A 150 -15.81 -20.44 -3.76
N ALA A 151 -16.99 -20.62 -3.17
CA ALA A 151 -17.52 -21.95 -2.87
C ALA A 151 -17.63 -22.79 -4.13
N ARG A 152 -18.09 -22.21 -5.25
CA ARG A 152 -18.11 -22.89 -6.56
C ARG A 152 -16.70 -23.27 -7.02
N ALA A 153 -15.74 -22.36 -6.91
CA ALA A 153 -14.34 -22.61 -7.26
C ALA A 153 -13.74 -23.72 -6.39
N LEU A 154 -14.04 -23.74 -5.09
CA LEU A 154 -13.60 -24.78 -4.16
C LEU A 154 -14.27 -26.14 -4.42
N ALA A 155 -15.53 -26.13 -4.84
CA ALA A 155 -16.25 -27.35 -5.19
C ALA A 155 -15.61 -28.05 -6.40
N GLN A 156 -14.83 -27.35 -7.21
CA GLN A 156 -14.01 -27.92 -8.27
C GLN A 156 -12.85 -28.80 -7.75
N GLU A 157 -12.51 -28.67 -6.45
CA GLU A 157 -11.33 -29.27 -5.82
C GLU A 157 -10.02 -28.92 -6.57
N PRO A 158 -9.76 -27.62 -6.80
CA PRO A 158 -8.61 -27.19 -7.59
C PRO A 158 -7.30 -27.36 -6.82
N ARG A 159 -6.19 -27.36 -7.55
CA ARG A 159 -4.83 -27.25 -6.98
C ARG A 159 -4.34 -25.80 -6.94
N ALA A 160 -4.83 -24.96 -7.86
CA ALA A 160 -4.63 -23.52 -7.88
C ALA A 160 -5.93 -22.74 -8.00
N LEU A 161 -6.01 -21.66 -7.21
CA LEU A 161 -7.07 -20.68 -7.26
C LEU A 161 -6.54 -19.39 -7.91
N LEU A 162 -7.10 -19.01 -9.05
CA LEU A 162 -6.79 -17.75 -9.72
C LEU A 162 -7.91 -16.75 -9.45
N LEU A 163 -7.56 -15.57 -8.94
CA LEU A 163 -8.51 -14.53 -8.61
C LEU A 163 -8.27 -13.31 -9.50
N ASP A 164 -9.27 -12.89 -10.25
CA ASP A 164 -9.20 -11.70 -11.09
C ASP A 164 -9.95 -10.58 -10.39
N GLU A 165 -9.20 -9.73 -9.67
CA GLU A 165 -9.73 -8.59 -8.93
C GLU A 165 -10.84 -8.94 -7.92
N PRO A 166 -10.59 -9.88 -6.98
CA PRO A 166 -11.62 -10.48 -6.13
C PRO A 166 -12.23 -9.53 -5.08
N THR A 167 -11.63 -8.36 -4.90
CA THR A 167 -11.97 -7.35 -3.89
C THR A 167 -12.72 -6.15 -4.48
N VAL A 168 -12.96 -6.15 -5.79
CA VAL A 168 -13.66 -5.05 -6.47
C VAL A 168 -15.13 -5.04 -6.04
N TYR A 169 -15.66 -3.85 -5.81
CA TYR A 169 -17.02 -3.60 -5.29
C TYR A 169 -17.27 -4.03 -3.84
N LEU A 170 -16.24 -4.49 -3.11
CA LEU A 170 -16.33 -4.74 -1.68
C LEU A 170 -15.91 -3.50 -0.89
N ASP A 171 -16.58 -3.27 0.23
CA ASP A 171 -16.12 -2.32 1.24
C ASP A 171 -14.88 -2.87 1.99
N ILE A 172 -14.24 -2.04 2.80
CA ILE A 172 -12.97 -2.39 3.48
C ILE A 172 -13.12 -3.68 4.30
N SER A 173 -14.24 -3.86 5.02
CA SER A 173 -14.50 -5.06 5.80
C SER A 173 -14.60 -6.30 4.91
N GLY A 174 -15.39 -6.22 3.83
CA GLY A 174 -15.55 -7.31 2.88
C GLY A 174 -14.25 -7.68 2.16
N GLN A 175 -13.40 -6.69 1.83
CA GLN A 175 -12.08 -6.93 1.25
C GLN A 175 -11.18 -7.74 2.20
N LEU A 176 -11.11 -7.35 3.47
CA LEU A 176 -10.30 -8.06 4.48
C LEU A 176 -10.83 -9.48 4.72
N GLU A 177 -12.14 -9.64 4.92
CA GLU A 177 -12.76 -10.97 5.12
C GLU A 177 -12.49 -11.90 3.93
N MET A 178 -12.54 -11.37 2.71
CA MET A 178 -12.25 -12.11 1.49
C MET A 178 -10.78 -12.56 1.44
N MET A 179 -9.85 -11.63 1.70
CA MET A 179 -8.43 -11.95 1.70
C MET A 179 -8.05 -12.91 2.84
N ASP A 180 -8.66 -12.78 4.00
CA ASP A 180 -8.49 -13.70 5.14
C ASP A 180 -9.01 -15.11 4.81
N LEU A 181 -10.15 -15.21 4.12
CA LEU A 181 -10.68 -16.48 3.62
C LEU A 181 -9.69 -17.13 2.66
N VAL A 182 -9.19 -16.40 1.66
CA VAL A 182 -8.24 -16.93 0.68
C VAL A 182 -6.92 -17.33 1.36
N LYS A 183 -6.39 -16.52 2.27
CA LYS A 183 -5.15 -16.85 3.00
C LYS A 183 -5.32 -18.06 3.89
N ARG A 184 -6.47 -18.22 4.54
CA ARG A 184 -6.79 -19.43 5.32
C ARG A 184 -6.82 -20.67 4.43
N LEU A 185 -7.52 -20.61 3.31
CA LEU A 185 -7.59 -21.71 2.33
C LEU A 185 -6.21 -22.08 1.77
N ASN A 186 -5.38 -21.08 1.46
CA ASN A 186 -3.99 -21.25 1.06
C ASN A 186 -3.18 -22.02 2.12
N LYS A 187 -3.22 -21.58 3.39
CA LYS A 187 -2.47 -22.20 4.48
C LYS A 187 -2.97 -23.59 4.89
N GLU A 188 -4.28 -23.76 5.03
CA GLU A 188 -4.86 -25.00 5.56
C GLU A 188 -4.92 -26.11 4.51
N ARG A 189 -5.12 -25.77 3.23
CA ARG A 189 -5.29 -26.74 2.14
C ARG A 189 -4.09 -26.83 1.20
N GLY A 190 -3.05 -26.01 1.41
CA GLY A 190 -1.89 -25.93 0.50
C GLY A 190 -2.26 -25.43 -0.90
N LEU A 191 -3.37 -24.70 -1.03
CA LEU A 191 -3.84 -24.17 -2.32
C LEU A 191 -2.86 -23.12 -2.84
N THR A 192 -2.39 -23.28 -4.07
CA THR A 192 -1.60 -22.25 -4.75
C THR A 192 -2.54 -21.12 -5.18
N VAL A 193 -2.19 -19.86 -4.92
CA VAL A 193 -3.04 -18.71 -5.19
C VAL A 193 -2.33 -17.72 -6.11
N VAL A 194 -2.99 -17.31 -7.19
CA VAL A 194 -2.55 -16.21 -8.05
C VAL A 194 -3.65 -15.18 -8.11
N ALA A 195 -3.45 -14.01 -7.50
CA ALA A 195 -4.49 -12.99 -7.40
C ALA A 195 -4.07 -11.69 -8.10
N VAL A 196 -4.90 -11.19 -9.01
CA VAL A 196 -4.80 -9.82 -9.53
C VAL A 196 -5.34 -8.87 -8.47
N LEU A 197 -4.49 -7.99 -7.95
CA LEU A 197 -4.82 -7.04 -6.88
C LEU A 197 -4.51 -5.60 -7.32
N HIS A 198 -5.39 -4.68 -6.95
CA HIS A 198 -5.22 -3.24 -7.19
C HIS A 198 -4.71 -2.48 -5.98
N ASP A 199 -5.08 -2.93 -4.79
CA ASP A 199 -4.63 -2.32 -3.54
C ASP A 199 -3.24 -2.87 -3.18
N ILE A 200 -2.24 -1.98 -3.22
CA ILE A 200 -0.84 -2.29 -2.94
C ILE A 200 -0.65 -2.77 -1.49
N ASN A 201 -1.39 -2.18 -0.54
CA ASN A 201 -1.27 -2.51 0.87
C ASN A 201 -1.94 -3.84 1.20
N LEU A 202 -3.06 -4.19 0.54
CA LEU A 202 -3.62 -5.54 0.63
C LEU A 202 -2.66 -6.57 0.05
N ALA A 203 -2.06 -6.32 -1.12
CA ALA A 203 -1.07 -7.23 -1.69
C ALA A 203 0.13 -7.43 -0.75
N ALA A 204 0.65 -6.34 -0.18
CA ALA A 204 1.76 -6.37 0.77
C ALA A 204 1.48 -7.18 2.03
N ARG A 205 0.22 -7.18 2.48
CA ARG A 205 -0.21 -7.87 3.70
C ARG A 205 -0.44 -9.37 3.51
N TYR A 206 -0.95 -9.78 2.35
CA TYR A 206 -1.45 -11.15 2.16
C TYR A 206 -0.58 -12.04 1.26
N CYS A 207 0.13 -11.45 0.30
CA CYS A 207 0.90 -12.18 -0.68
C CYS A 207 2.29 -12.55 -0.13
N ASP A 208 2.76 -13.74 -0.49
CA ASP A 208 4.12 -14.18 -0.17
C ASP A 208 5.11 -13.54 -1.14
N ARG A 209 4.71 -13.38 -2.41
CA ARG A 209 5.44 -12.63 -3.44
C ARG A 209 4.50 -11.75 -4.26
N ILE A 210 5.05 -10.71 -4.86
CA ILE A 210 4.35 -9.81 -5.78
C ILE A 210 5.10 -9.83 -7.12
N ALA A 211 4.37 -9.99 -8.21
CA ALA A 211 4.84 -9.78 -9.57
C ALA A 211 4.20 -8.50 -10.11
N LEU A 212 5.03 -7.53 -10.47
CA LEU A 212 4.62 -6.21 -10.92
C LEU A 212 4.75 -6.12 -12.44
N LEU A 213 3.62 -5.90 -13.12
CA LEU A 213 3.55 -5.81 -14.57
C LEU A 213 3.36 -4.35 -15.02
N SER A 214 4.10 -3.95 -16.05
CA SER A 214 3.89 -2.67 -16.74
C SER A 214 4.04 -2.86 -18.24
N GLN A 215 3.13 -2.27 -19.02
CA GLN A 215 3.18 -2.28 -20.49
C GLN A 215 3.43 -3.66 -21.13
N GLY A 216 2.92 -4.72 -20.49
CA GLY A 216 3.06 -6.10 -20.95
C GLY A 216 4.36 -6.81 -20.55
N ARG A 217 5.21 -6.20 -19.71
CA ARG A 217 6.47 -6.78 -19.20
C ARG A 217 6.40 -6.99 -17.70
N LEU A 218 7.22 -7.93 -17.21
CA LEU A 218 7.45 -8.13 -15.79
C LEU A 218 8.57 -7.18 -15.34
N GLU A 219 8.23 -6.17 -14.55
CA GLU A 219 9.16 -5.14 -14.09
C GLU A 219 9.90 -5.57 -12.82
N ALA A 220 9.20 -6.26 -11.92
CA ALA A 220 9.77 -6.77 -10.68
C ALA A 220 9.00 -8.00 -10.19
N ILE A 221 9.69 -8.91 -9.52
CA ILE A 221 9.08 -10.03 -8.79
C ILE A 221 9.91 -10.38 -7.56
N GLY A 222 9.26 -10.59 -6.42
CA GLY A 222 9.95 -10.85 -5.16
C GLY A 222 9.04 -10.70 -3.96
N GLN A 223 9.60 -10.66 -2.76
CA GLN A 223 8.83 -10.38 -1.54
C GLN A 223 8.26 -8.96 -1.60
N PRO A 224 7.12 -8.68 -0.94
CA PRO A 224 6.55 -7.34 -0.94
C PRO A 224 7.53 -6.24 -0.53
N SER A 225 8.42 -6.49 0.44
CA SER A 225 9.43 -5.51 0.87
C SER A 225 10.54 -5.24 -0.14
N GLU A 226 10.77 -6.16 -1.07
CA GLU A 226 11.78 -6.02 -2.13
C GLU A 226 11.18 -5.29 -3.34
N VAL A 227 9.92 -5.58 -3.66
CA VAL A 227 9.22 -5.06 -4.84
C VAL A 227 8.58 -3.70 -4.60
N LEU A 228 7.98 -3.47 -3.42
CA LEU A 228 7.22 -2.26 -3.13
C LEU A 228 8.10 -1.17 -2.49
N ASN A 229 9.11 -0.72 -3.23
CA ASN A 229 10.00 0.39 -2.86
C ASN A 229 9.68 1.67 -3.67
N PRO A 230 10.13 2.87 -3.21
CA PRO A 230 9.85 4.12 -3.89
C PRO A 230 10.24 4.14 -5.38
N GLU A 231 11.40 3.58 -5.72
CA GLU A 231 11.93 3.58 -7.09
C GLU A 231 11.04 2.75 -8.03
N THR A 232 10.62 1.58 -7.57
CA THR A 232 9.79 0.65 -8.35
C THR A 232 8.37 1.20 -8.51
N ILE A 233 7.79 1.76 -7.44
CA ILE A 233 6.45 2.37 -7.52
C ILE A 233 6.46 3.59 -8.43
N GLN A 234 7.49 4.44 -8.35
CA GLN A 234 7.64 5.58 -9.25
C GLN A 234 7.81 5.12 -10.71
N GLY A 235 8.63 4.10 -10.97
CA GLY A 235 8.86 3.59 -12.33
C GLY A 235 7.62 2.97 -12.98
N VAL A 236 6.77 2.30 -12.18
CA VAL A 236 5.60 1.58 -12.70
C VAL A 236 4.32 2.40 -12.67
N TYR A 237 4.08 3.16 -11.60
CA TYR A 237 2.85 3.93 -11.40
C TYR A 237 3.02 5.42 -11.60
N GLY A 238 4.24 5.94 -11.63
CA GLY A 238 4.50 7.39 -11.73
C GLY A 238 4.12 8.17 -10.48
N VAL A 239 4.10 7.51 -9.32
CA VAL A 239 3.69 8.09 -8.04
C VAL A 239 4.83 8.04 -7.03
N ASP A 240 5.16 9.22 -6.48
CA ASP A 240 6.10 9.31 -5.36
C ASP A 240 5.44 8.78 -4.09
N VAL A 241 6.14 7.89 -3.37
CA VAL A 241 5.61 7.25 -2.16
C VAL A 241 6.59 7.33 -1.01
N ALA A 242 6.04 7.28 0.20
CA ALA A 242 6.76 6.91 1.41
C ALA A 242 6.45 5.45 1.73
N VAL A 243 7.46 4.70 2.17
CA VAL A 243 7.30 3.31 2.62
C VAL A 243 7.49 3.26 4.12
N ARG A 244 6.54 2.63 4.81
CA ARG A 244 6.57 2.38 6.25
C ARG A 244 6.37 0.90 6.51
N ARG A 245 6.53 0.50 7.77
CA ARG A 245 6.16 -0.82 8.24
C ARG A 245 4.91 -0.72 9.10
N ASP A 246 3.94 -1.56 8.81
CA ASP A 246 2.76 -1.71 9.63
C ASP A 246 3.18 -2.24 11.03
N PRO A 247 2.79 -1.57 12.12
CA PRO A 247 3.27 -1.93 13.46
C PRO A 247 2.67 -3.25 14.00
N PHE A 248 1.57 -3.74 13.41
CA PHE A 248 0.90 -4.96 13.85
C PHE A 248 1.38 -6.21 13.10
N THR A 249 1.77 -6.04 11.84
CA THR A 249 2.08 -7.15 10.92
C THR A 249 3.50 -7.12 10.40
N ASN A 250 4.22 -6.01 10.58
CA ASN A 250 5.55 -5.74 10.02
C ASN A 250 5.59 -5.73 8.46
N ALA A 251 4.43 -5.83 7.80
CA ALA A 251 4.30 -5.71 6.37
C ALA A 251 4.66 -4.29 5.92
N VAL A 252 5.13 -4.14 4.68
CA VAL A 252 5.34 -2.81 4.11
C VAL A 252 4.01 -2.11 3.85
N TYR A 253 3.97 -0.82 4.12
CA TYR A 253 2.81 0.04 3.93
C TYR A 253 3.22 1.22 3.06
N ILE A 254 2.54 1.38 1.94
CA ILE A 254 2.84 2.36 0.89
C ILE A 254 1.89 3.53 1.04
N MET A 255 2.47 4.72 1.24
CA MET A 255 1.76 5.98 1.39
C MET A 255 2.08 6.90 0.21
N PRO A 256 1.12 7.19 -0.67
CA PRO A 256 1.29 8.19 -1.71
C PRO A 256 1.66 9.54 -1.12
N LYS A 257 2.74 10.15 -1.62
CA LYS A 257 3.06 11.54 -1.32
C LYS A 257 2.14 12.40 -2.20
N ALA A 258 1.47 13.39 -1.61
CA ALA A 258 0.68 14.32 -2.39
C ALA A 258 1.56 14.94 -3.48
N SER A 259 1.15 14.77 -4.74
CA SER A 259 1.76 15.40 -5.91
C SER A 259 1.58 16.91 -5.77
N GLY A 260 2.54 17.59 -5.14
CA GLY A 260 2.65 19.03 -5.25
C GLY A 260 2.92 19.35 -6.71
N ALA A 261 2.14 20.25 -7.32
CA ALA A 261 2.55 20.88 -8.57
C ALA A 261 4.00 21.34 -8.40
N ARG A 262 4.86 21.20 -9.43
CA ARG A 262 6.23 21.74 -9.38
C ARG A 262 6.16 23.26 -9.22
N VAL A 263 6.08 23.73 -7.98
CA VAL A 263 6.05 25.15 -7.66
C VAL A 263 7.47 25.68 -7.90
N ALA A 264 7.56 26.83 -8.57
CA ALA A 264 8.83 27.52 -8.75
C ALA A 264 9.46 27.76 -7.38
N ARG A 265 10.76 27.45 -7.24
CA ARG A 265 11.44 27.64 -5.95
C ARG A 265 11.34 29.11 -5.54
N HIS A 266 10.80 29.35 -4.35
CA HIS A 266 10.62 30.69 -3.78
C HIS A 266 11.97 31.36 -3.41
N GLY A 267 13.07 30.58 -3.42
CA GLY A 267 14.44 31.04 -3.13
C GLY A 267 14.73 31.29 -1.64
N ALA A 268 13.70 31.46 -0.81
CA ALA A 268 13.84 31.62 0.64
C ALA A 268 14.05 30.27 1.35
N LYS A 269 14.94 30.29 2.34
CA LYS A 269 15.22 29.16 3.23
C LYS A 269 14.46 29.33 4.54
N VAL A 270 13.71 28.31 4.94
CA VAL A 270 12.98 28.25 6.22
C VAL A 270 13.63 27.20 7.11
N HIS A 271 14.02 27.57 8.32
CA HIS A 271 14.51 26.63 9.32
C HIS A 271 13.39 26.34 10.33
N LEU A 272 13.00 25.07 10.43
CA LEU A 272 11.88 24.61 11.24
C LEU A 272 12.38 23.93 12.52
N LEU A 273 12.06 24.50 13.66
CA LEU A 273 12.28 23.91 14.97
C LEU A 273 11.04 23.10 15.34
N CYS A 274 11.14 21.78 15.33
CA CYS A 274 10.03 20.86 15.58
C CYS A 274 10.45 19.61 16.36
N GLY A 275 9.50 18.68 16.55
CA GLY A 275 9.67 17.43 17.28
C GLY A 275 8.32 16.83 17.69
N GLY A 276 8.32 15.55 18.08
CA GLY A 276 7.12 14.88 18.58
C GLY A 276 6.02 14.70 17.53
N GLY A 277 6.38 14.69 16.24
CA GLY A 277 5.43 14.52 15.12
C GLY A 277 4.66 15.78 14.73
N THR A 278 5.11 16.96 15.18
CA THR A 278 4.42 18.24 14.90
C THR A 278 4.96 18.96 13.66
N GLY A 279 6.15 18.56 13.19
CA GLY A 279 6.86 19.17 12.07
C GLY A 279 6.44 18.65 10.70
N GLY A 280 6.01 17.40 10.59
CA GLY A 280 5.72 16.77 9.30
C GLY A 280 4.79 17.57 8.36
N PRO A 281 3.59 17.99 8.80
CA PRO A 281 2.70 18.82 7.98
C PRO A 281 3.32 20.17 7.59
N LEU A 282 4.02 20.85 8.51
CA LEU A 282 4.75 22.09 8.26
C LEU A 282 5.80 21.88 7.14
N MET A 283 6.64 20.85 7.28
CA MET A 283 7.72 20.54 6.34
C MET A 283 7.19 20.34 4.93
N LYS A 284 6.15 19.51 4.78
CA LYS A 284 5.54 19.20 3.50
C LYS A 284 4.89 20.44 2.87
N SER A 285 4.09 21.19 3.63
CA SER A 285 3.44 22.42 3.14
C SER A 285 4.45 23.46 2.66
N LEU A 286 5.56 23.65 3.38
CA LEU A 286 6.60 24.59 2.97
C LEU A 286 7.32 24.16 1.68
N LEU A 287 7.64 22.87 1.54
CA LEU A 287 8.23 22.35 0.30
C LEU A 287 7.26 22.47 -0.89
N ASP A 288 5.98 22.19 -0.68
CA ASP A 288 4.95 22.30 -1.72
C ASP A 288 4.74 23.75 -2.19
N LEU A 289 5.12 24.73 -1.37
CA LEU A 289 5.14 26.14 -1.71
C LEU A 289 6.46 26.61 -2.34
N GLY A 290 7.42 25.70 -2.53
CA GLY A 290 8.71 25.97 -3.17
C GLY A 290 9.78 26.54 -2.24
N TYR A 291 9.58 26.54 -0.91
CA TYR A 291 10.63 26.93 0.04
C TYR A 291 11.70 25.85 0.17
N SER A 292 12.93 26.25 0.48
CA SER A 292 13.95 25.30 0.94
C SER A 292 13.83 25.15 2.45
N VAL A 293 13.67 23.94 2.95
CA VAL A 293 13.42 23.68 4.38
C VAL A 293 14.63 22.99 4.99
N SER A 294 15.01 23.39 6.20
CA SER A 294 15.87 22.61 7.10
C SER A 294 15.15 22.42 8.43
N ALA A 295 15.48 21.36 9.17
CA ALA A 295 14.90 21.06 10.47
C ALA A 295 15.93 21.21 11.59
N GLY A 296 15.46 21.62 12.77
CA GLY A 296 16.27 21.71 13.98
C GLY A 296 16.71 20.36 14.51
N VAL A 297 17.09 20.29 15.79
CA VAL A 297 17.58 19.02 16.34
C VAL A 297 16.44 18.03 16.50
N LEU A 298 16.50 16.92 15.78
CA LEU A 298 15.54 15.82 15.87
C LEU A 298 16.25 14.52 16.25
N ASN A 299 15.65 13.77 17.16
CA ASN A 299 16.15 12.45 17.51
C ASN A 299 15.94 11.49 16.34
N VAL A 300 16.93 10.63 16.08
CA VAL A 300 16.74 9.48 15.18
C VAL A 300 15.56 8.65 15.69
N LEU A 301 14.71 8.12 14.79
CA LEU A 301 13.44 7.44 15.10
C LEU A 301 12.30 8.34 15.59
N ASP A 302 12.48 9.66 15.71
CA ASP A 302 11.36 10.58 15.89
C ASP A 302 10.54 10.66 14.59
N SER A 303 9.22 10.78 14.70
CA SER A 303 8.31 10.88 13.55
C SER A 303 8.66 12.05 12.62
N ASP A 304 9.10 13.20 13.17
CA ASP A 304 9.52 14.35 12.38
C ASP A 304 10.89 14.10 11.72
N TYR A 305 11.78 13.31 12.35
CA TYR A 305 13.06 12.92 11.75
C TYR A 305 12.84 12.01 10.53
N GLU A 306 11.99 10.99 10.67
CA GLU A 306 11.63 10.10 9.57
C GLU A 306 10.91 10.86 8.44
N CYS A 307 10.07 11.84 8.78
CA CYS A 307 9.43 12.73 7.80
C CYS A 307 10.46 13.61 7.07
N ALA A 308 11.38 14.24 7.81
CA ALA A 308 12.44 15.06 7.22
C ALA A 308 13.31 14.24 6.25
N LYS A 309 13.69 13.01 6.65
CA LYS A 309 14.46 12.09 5.81
C LYS A 309 13.71 11.74 4.51
N ASP A 310 12.43 11.39 4.59
CA ASP A 310 11.60 11.08 3.43
C ASP A 310 11.41 12.25 2.47
N LEU A 311 11.40 13.48 3.00
CA LEU A 311 11.29 14.72 2.26
C LEU A 311 12.67 15.25 1.81
N HIS A 312 13.75 14.55 2.12
CA HIS A 312 15.13 14.95 1.85
C HIS A 312 15.48 16.34 2.42
N ILE A 313 14.93 16.64 3.61
CA ILE A 313 15.18 17.87 4.37
C ILE A 313 16.44 17.68 5.23
N PRO A 314 17.43 18.60 5.14
CA PRO A 314 18.57 18.61 6.07
C PRO A 314 18.11 18.78 7.51
N VAL A 315 18.64 17.96 8.41
CA VAL A 315 18.28 17.93 9.84
C VAL A 315 19.54 17.83 10.70
N ALA A 316 19.57 18.54 11.82
CA ALA A 316 20.54 18.27 12.87
C ALA A 316 20.11 17.00 13.63
N ALA A 317 20.75 15.87 13.39
CA ALA A 317 20.35 14.58 13.97
C ALA A 317 20.96 14.37 15.36
N GLU A 318 20.19 13.79 16.28
CA GLU A 318 20.68 13.41 17.61
C GLU A 318 20.27 11.99 17.98
N ILE A 319 21.01 11.32 18.86
CA ILE A 319 20.69 9.96 19.29
C ILE A 319 19.43 9.93 20.18
N PRO A 320 18.60 8.88 20.10
CA PRO A 320 17.36 8.78 20.89
C PRO A 320 17.61 8.92 22.40
N PHE A 321 16.67 9.58 23.10
CA PHE A 321 16.65 9.75 24.56
C PHE A 321 17.85 10.48 25.16
N SER A 322 18.65 11.18 24.34
CA SER A 322 19.76 12.00 24.81
C SER A 322 19.39 13.48 24.89
N GLN A 323 20.26 14.26 25.53
CA GLN A 323 20.20 15.72 25.46
C GLN A 323 20.90 16.19 24.18
N ILE A 324 20.43 17.29 23.60
CA ILE A 324 21.08 17.92 22.45
C ILE A 324 22.56 18.20 22.77
N SER A 325 23.45 17.51 22.04
CA SER A 325 24.89 17.67 22.15
C SER A 325 25.35 19.05 21.69
N ALA A 326 26.58 19.45 22.04
CA ALA A 326 27.14 20.71 21.55
C ALA A 326 27.30 20.73 20.02
N GLU A 327 27.57 19.58 19.41
CA GLU A 327 27.70 19.42 17.96
C GLU A 327 26.35 19.63 17.26
N SER A 328 25.32 18.87 17.64
CA SER A 328 23.96 18.99 17.09
C SER A 328 23.39 20.40 17.29
N HIS A 329 23.68 21.02 18.44
CA HIS A 329 23.28 22.40 18.70
C HIS A 329 24.00 23.40 17.79
N SER A 330 25.31 23.26 17.60
CA SER A 330 26.08 24.14 16.72
C SER A 330 25.59 24.02 15.27
N GLU A 331 25.26 22.81 14.82
CA GLU A 331 24.68 22.57 13.51
C GLU A 331 23.28 23.19 13.38
N ASN A 332 22.45 23.09 14.41
CA ASN A 332 21.14 23.74 14.47
C ASN A 332 21.26 25.27 14.35
N LEU A 333 22.17 25.89 15.11
CA LEU A 333 22.45 27.32 15.00
C LEU A 333 22.96 27.71 13.61
N ARG A 334 23.84 26.90 13.01
CA ARG A 334 24.34 27.11 11.65
C ARG A 334 23.23 27.04 10.59
N MET A 335 22.28 26.13 10.74
CA MET A 335 21.12 26.06 9.84
C MET A 335 20.16 27.23 10.04
N ALA A 336 19.98 27.71 11.27
CA ALA A 336 19.26 28.95 11.57
C ALA A 336 19.97 30.17 10.95
N ASP A 337 21.29 30.26 11.10
CA ASP A 337 22.33 30.86 10.22
C ASP A 337 21.89 31.17 8.80
N GLU A 338 21.72 30.11 8.04
CA GLU A 338 21.48 30.17 6.61
C GLU A 338 20.03 30.48 6.24
N ALA A 339 19.10 30.33 7.18
CA ALA A 339 17.69 30.55 6.94
C ALA A 339 17.32 32.03 6.93
N SER A 340 16.37 32.36 6.06
CA SER A 340 15.76 33.69 5.98
C SER A 340 14.72 33.89 7.09
N VAL A 341 14.07 32.79 7.50
CA VAL A 341 13.03 32.78 8.54
C VAL A 341 13.18 31.52 9.38
N VAL A 342 13.04 31.65 10.71
CA VAL A 342 12.93 30.51 11.63
C VAL A 342 11.48 30.34 12.04
N VAL A 343 10.97 29.11 11.94
CA VAL A 343 9.61 28.74 12.36
C VAL A 343 9.72 27.78 13.55
N VAL A 344 9.02 28.06 14.63
CA VAL A 344 8.93 27.19 15.81
C VAL A 344 7.57 26.51 15.80
N SER A 345 7.55 25.18 15.67
CA SER A 345 6.31 24.40 15.79
C SER A 345 5.92 24.21 17.26
N GLN A 346 4.75 23.64 17.48
CA GLN A 346 4.20 23.34 18.81
C GLN A 346 4.74 22.03 19.40
N PHE A 347 6.04 21.78 19.30
CA PHE A 347 6.62 20.52 19.77
C PHE A 347 6.71 20.47 21.32
N PRO A 348 6.50 19.29 21.94
CA PRO A 348 6.76 19.10 23.37
C PRO A 348 8.21 19.42 23.75
N VAL A 349 8.41 20.31 24.70
CA VAL A 349 9.72 20.76 25.17
C VAL A 349 10.03 20.17 26.54
N GLY A 350 10.96 19.22 26.55
CA GLY A 350 11.53 18.60 27.73
C GLY A 350 13.00 19.02 27.96
N PRO A 351 13.64 18.51 29.02
CA PRO A 351 15.05 18.82 29.31
C PRO A 351 16.00 18.42 28.17
N GLY A 352 15.65 17.38 27.41
CA GLY A 352 16.47 16.84 26.32
C GLY A 352 16.55 17.73 25.09
N ASN A 353 15.46 18.42 24.75
CA ASN A 353 15.33 19.17 23.50
C ASN A 353 15.14 20.68 23.69
N PHE A 354 15.18 21.18 24.94
CA PHE A 354 15.03 22.61 25.25
C PHE A 354 15.94 23.51 24.41
N ARG A 355 17.17 23.04 24.14
CA ARG A 355 18.17 23.79 23.37
C ARG A 355 17.77 24.07 21.90
N ASN A 356 16.72 23.42 21.38
CA ASN A 356 16.13 23.81 20.11
C ASN A 356 15.56 25.24 20.14
N LEU A 357 14.92 25.64 21.25
CA LEU A 357 14.36 27.00 21.38
C LEU A 357 15.46 28.08 21.40
N GLU A 358 16.67 27.74 21.83
CA GLU A 358 17.81 28.66 21.82
C GLU A 358 18.16 29.11 20.40
N ALA A 359 17.96 28.26 19.39
CA ALA A 359 18.16 28.64 18.00
C ALA A 359 17.14 29.69 17.52
N ALA A 360 15.91 29.66 18.04
CA ALA A 360 14.93 30.71 17.76
C ALA A 360 15.36 32.05 18.37
N ARG A 361 15.89 32.04 19.60
CA ARG A 361 16.42 33.24 20.25
C ARG A 361 17.61 33.80 19.48
N HIS A 362 18.57 32.95 19.14
CA HIS A 362 19.76 33.32 18.36
C HIS A 362 19.40 33.97 17.03
N ALA A 363 18.42 33.40 16.30
CA ALA A 363 17.94 33.97 15.06
C ALA A 363 17.28 35.35 15.26
N LEU A 364 16.46 35.51 16.30
CA LEU A 364 15.81 36.77 16.63
C LEU A 364 16.83 37.86 16.99
N ASP A 365 17.82 37.52 17.82
CA ASP A 365 18.89 38.43 18.24
C ASP A 365 19.79 38.83 17.06
N SER A 366 19.91 37.95 16.06
CA SER A 366 20.58 38.22 14.78
C SER A 366 19.71 39.00 13.79
N GLY A 367 18.54 39.48 14.20
CA GLY A 367 17.63 40.30 13.40
C GLY A 367 16.80 39.52 12.36
N LYS A 368 16.74 38.19 12.46
CA LYS A 368 15.92 37.37 11.55
C LYS A 368 14.47 37.32 12.01
N LYS A 369 13.59 37.06 11.05
CA LYS A 369 12.18 36.84 11.32
C LYS A 369 12.00 35.48 12.00
N VAL A 370 11.35 35.49 13.17
CA VAL A 370 10.96 34.28 13.90
C VAL A 370 9.45 34.21 13.97
N ILE A 371 8.87 33.08 13.57
CA ILE A 371 7.43 32.80 13.64
C ILE A 371 7.22 31.67 14.63
N VAL A 372 6.33 31.86 15.60
CA VAL A 372 6.03 30.86 16.63
C VAL A 372 4.57 30.44 16.50
N LEU A 373 4.36 29.15 16.28
CA LEU A 373 3.04 28.54 16.26
C LEU A 373 2.61 28.24 17.70
N VAL A 374 1.53 28.86 18.17
CA VAL A 374 1.07 28.77 19.58
C VAL A 374 -0.22 27.95 19.68
N ARG A 375 -0.34 27.10 20.71
CA ARG A 375 -1.58 26.35 21.04
C ARG A 375 -2.46 27.12 22.01
N GLU A 376 -3.75 26.75 22.04
CA GLU A 376 -4.67 27.15 23.10
C GLU A 376 -4.37 26.48 24.46
N ASP A 377 -3.71 25.30 24.46
CA ASP A 377 -3.36 24.56 25.69
C ASP A 377 -1.84 24.47 25.94
N PRO A 378 -1.29 25.30 26.85
CA PRO A 378 0.13 25.31 27.25
C PRO A 378 0.65 24.01 27.87
N SER A 379 -0.23 23.17 28.44
CA SER A 379 0.17 21.96 29.16
C SER A 379 0.77 20.88 28.25
N THR A 380 0.51 20.98 26.95
CA THR A 380 0.99 20.03 25.94
C THR A 380 2.38 20.37 25.40
N VAL A 381 2.94 21.52 25.77
CA VAL A 381 4.21 22.04 25.25
C VAL A 381 5.31 22.03 26.31
N ASP A 382 5.02 22.28 27.59
CA ASP A 382 6.06 22.46 28.62
C ASP A 382 6.18 21.28 29.58
N PHE A 383 7.32 20.58 29.49
CA PHE A 383 7.69 19.49 30.40
C PHE A 383 8.94 19.85 31.23
N VAL A 384 9.22 21.14 31.39
CA VAL A 384 10.38 21.71 32.12
C VAL A 384 9.95 22.69 33.22
N GLY A 385 8.71 22.56 33.69
CA GLY A 385 8.21 23.32 34.84
C GLY A 385 7.91 24.79 34.52
N GLY A 386 7.43 25.09 33.31
CA GLY A 386 7.03 26.44 32.88
C GLY A 386 8.11 27.24 32.15
N LYS A 387 9.35 26.73 32.14
CA LYS A 387 10.49 27.40 31.50
C LYS A 387 10.36 27.52 29.99
N ALA A 388 9.79 26.53 29.31
CA ALA A 388 9.61 26.58 27.86
C ALA A 388 8.57 27.63 27.48
N MET A 389 7.45 27.71 28.23
CA MET A 389 6.44 28.74 28.01
C MET A 389 6.96 30.15 28.31
N GLU A 390 7.73 30.31 29.38
CA GLU A 390 8.37 31.60 29.70
C GLU A 390 9.34 32.01 28.57
N PHE A 391 10.13 31.07 28.07
CA PHE A 391 11.04 31.30 26.95
C PHE A 391 10.31 31.72 25.67
N ILE A 392 9.23 31.01 25.32
CA ILE A 392 8.40 31.32 24.14
C ILE A 392 7.73 32.69 24.29
N LYS A 393 7.15 33.00 25.45
CA LYS A 393 6.59 34.34 25.73
C LYS A 393 7.65 35.42 25.61
N GLY A 394 8.87 35.12 26.08
CA GLY A 394 10.02 36.00 25.93
C GLY A 394 10.43 36.20 24.48
N LEU A 395 10.26 35.22 23.58
CA LEU A 395 10.53 35.39 22.15
C LEU A 395 9.50 36.34 21.53
N ILE A 396 8.22 36.14 21.85
CA ILE A 396 7.11 36.96 21.35
C ILE A 396 7.27 38.41 21.82
N SER A 397 7.57 38.64 23.10
CA SER A 397 7.79 40.00 23.63
C SER A 397 9.02 40.69 23.03
N SER A 398 9.97 39.92 22.51
CA SER A 398 11.19 40.43 21.84
C SER A 398 11.02 40.60 20.33
N GLY A 399 9.81 40.40 19.78
CA GLY A 399 9.49 40.66 18.38
C GLY A 399 9.23 39.42 17.51
N ALA A 400 9.18 38.21 18.07
CA ALA A 400 8.72 37.04 17.32
C ALA A 400 7.23 37.13 16.99
N ILE A 401 6.83 36.63 15.82
CA ILE A 401 5.46 36.70 15.31
C ILE A 401 4.69 35.47 15.79
N GLU A 402 3.65 35.71 16.57
CA GLU A 402 2.71 34.68 17.00
C GLU A 402 1.70 34.36 15.90
N VAL A 403 1.47 33.06 15.65
CA VAL A 403 0.47 32.53 14.72
C VAL A 403 -0.26 31.33 15.31
N LYS A 404 -1.51 31.11 14.90
CA LYS A 404 -2.39 30.09 15.49
C LYS A 404 -2.47 28.79 14.71
N ASN A 405 -2.22 28.84 13.40
CA ASN A 405 -2.36 27.69 12.51
C ASN A 405 -1.31 27.72 11.39
N LEU A 406 -1.25 26.61 10.65
CA LEU A 406 -0.35 26.41 9.52
C LEU A 406 -0.55 27.45 8.41
N ASP A 407 -1.79 27.84 8.13
CA ASP A 407 -2.10 28.77 7.05
C ASP A 407 -1.56 30.17 7.36
N GLU A 408 -1.67 30.62 8.62
CA GLU A 408 -1.08 31.87 9.08
C GLU A 408 0.46 31.86 8.99
N VAL A 409 1.12 30.72 9.24
CA VAL A 409 2.58 30.61 9.01
C VAL A 409 2.90 30.93 7.55
N VAL A 410 2.16 30.31 6.62
CA VAL A 410 2.36 30.49 5.18
C VAL A 410 2.09 31.93 4.74
N GLU A 411 0.99 32.54 5.19
CA GLU A 411 0.68 33.95 4.90
C GLU A 411 1.80 34.88 5.35
N ARG A 412 2.34 34.66 6.55
CA ARG A 412 3.44 35.45 7.08
C ARG A 412 4.75 35.23 6.34
N LEU A 413 4.96 34.07 5.72
CA LEU A 413 6.13 33.81 4.88
C LEU A 413 6.05 34.51 3.52
N ARG A 414 4.85 34.66 2.94
CA ARG A 414 4.65 35.33 1.64
C ARG A 414 4.79 36.87 1.70
N GLY A 415 4.54 37.47 2.87
CA GLY A 415 4.57 38.93 3.05
C GLY A 415 3.32 39.64 2.49
N PRO A 416 3.12 40.94 2.77
CA PRO A 416 1.96 41.67 2.28
C PRO A 416 2.13 41.99 0.78
N GLY A 417 1.58 41.14 -0.10
CA GLY A 417 1.46 41.45 -1.54
C GLY A 417 1.84 40.34 -2.53
N GLY A 418 1.85 39.06 -2.14
CA GLY A 418 2.10 37.91 -3.02
C GLY A 418 0.84 37.17 -3.42
#